data_AF-A0A1Y4WB03-F1
#
_entry.id   AF-A0A1Y4WB03-F1
#
_cell.length_a   1.000
_cell.length_b   1.000
_cell.length_c   1.000
_cell.angle_alpha   90.00
_cell.angle_beta   90.00
_cell.angle_gamma   90.00
#
_symmetry.space_group_name_H-M   'P 1'
#
loop_
_entity.id
_entity.type
_entity.pdbx_description
1 polymer ?
#
loop_
_entity_poly.entity_id
_entity_poly.type
_entity_poly.pdbx_seq_one_letter_code
_entity_poly.pdbx_strand_id
1 'polypeptide(L)'
;MAASKSQKIQAEIDKVKAKISEQQARLKELEQKHREAENEEIVDIVRGMSVSLEELPLVLQRLRDGGTSGQSVQKSEDGGKEEN
;
A
#
# COMPACT_ATOMS: atom_id res chain seq x y z
N MET A 1 9.69 4.01 -53.00
CA MET A 1 8.27 3.61 -52.91
C MET A 1 7.68 4.28 -51.68
N ALA A 2 6.55 4.98 -51.80
CA ALA A 2 5.89 5.58 -50.63
C ALA A 2 5.19 4.49 -49.81
N ALA A 3 5.31 4.55 -48.49
CA ALA A 3 4.58 3.65 -47.59
C ALA A 3 3.07 3.80 -47.81
N SER A 4 2.35 2.69 -47.89
CA SER A 4 0.90 2.69 -48.08
C SER A 4 0.19 3.30 -46.87
N LYS A 5 -1.04 3.77 -47.07
CA LYS A 5 -1.88 4.28 -45.96
C LYS A 5 -2.01 3.25 -44.82
N SER A 6 -2.14 1.96 -45.16
CA SER A 6 -2.21 0.87 -44.19
C SER A 6 -0.92 0.72 -43.37
N GLN A 7 0.25 0.80 -44.02
CA GLN A 7 1.54 0.73 -43.32
C GLN A 7 1.74 1.91 -42.34
N LYS A 8 1.28 3.11 -42.71
CA LYS A 8 1.33 4.28 -41.81
C LYS A 8 0.44 4.08 -40.58
N ILE A 9 -0.78 3.57 -40.77
CA ILE A 9 -1.70 3.25 -39.67
C ILE A 9 -1.10 2.18 -38.75
N GLN A 10 -0.50 1.12 -39.31
CA GLN A 10 0.14 0.08 -38.51
C GLN A 10 1.28 0.62 -37.66
N ALA A 11 2.11 1.51 -38.21
CA ALA A 11 3.18 2.17 -37.45
C ALA A 11 2.66 3.04 -36.29
N GLU A 12 1.52 3.72 -36.47
CA GLU A 12 0.87 4.47 -35.39
C GLU A 12 0.31 3.55 -34.31
N ILE A 13 -0.31 2.43 -34.70
CA ILE A 13 -0.78 1.41 -33.76
C ILE A 13 0.39 0.89 -32.91
N ASP A 14 1.50 0.52 -33.54
CA ASP A 14 2.65 -0.04 -32.84
C ASP A 14 3.30 1.01 -31.91
N LYS A 15 3.34 2.28 -32.34
CA LYS A 15 3.77 3.40 -31.50
C LYS A 15 2.87 3.59 -30.27
N VAL A 16 1.55 3.50 -30.44
CA VAL A 16 0.60 3.62 -29.32
C VAL A 16 0.74 2.42 -28.37
N LYS A 17 0.88 1.20 -28.89
CA LYS A 17 1.13 0.00 -28.07
C LYS A 17 2.40 0.15 -27.23
N ALA A 18 3.49 0.62 -27.81
CA ALA A 18 4.74 0.86 -27.08
C ALA A 18 4.54 1.87 -25.93
N LYS A 19 3.83 2.98 -26.19
CA LYS A 19 3.49 3.96 -25.16
C LYS A 19 2.61 3.37 -24.05
N ILE A 20 1.64 2.51 -24.39
CA ILE A 20 0.79 1.84 -23.39
C ILE A 20 1.65 0.96 -22.48
N SER A 21 2.56 0.15 -23.05
CA SER A 21 3.44 -0.71 -22.26
C SER A 21 4.36 0.09 -21.33
N GLU A 22 4.90 1.21 -21.79
CA GLU A 22 5.70 2.13 -20.97
C GLU A 22 4.88 2.70 -19.79
N GLN A 23 3.66 3.17 -20.06
CA GLN A 23 2.78 3.69 -19.00
C GLN A 23 2.35 2.60 -18.01
N GLN A 24 2.11 1.38 -18.48
CA GLN A 24 1.80 0.24 -17.60
C GLN A 24 2.98 -0.13 -16.70
N ALA A 25 4.21 -0.07 -17.20
CA ALA A 25 5.40 -0.29 -16.37
C ALA A 25 5.55 0.81 -15.30
N ARG A 26 5.36 2.07 -15.70
CA ARG A 26 5.38 3.22 -14.77
C ARG A 26 4.29 3.12 -13.71
N LEU A 27 3.08 2.67 -14.07
CA LEU A 27 1.99 2.47 -13.12
C LEU A 27 2.37 1.46 -12.04
N LYS A 28 2.93 0.30 -12.43
CA LYS A 28 3.39 -0.72 -11.48
C LYS A 28 4.48 -0.20 -10.53
N GLU A 29 5.40 0.63 -11.03
CA GLU A 29 6.43 1.25 -10.22
C GLU A 29 5.83 2.22 -9.19
N LEU A 30 4.83 3.02 -9.58
CA LEU A 30 4.15 3.95 -8.68
C LEU A 30 3.34 3.21 -7.61
N GLU A 31 2.63 2.14 -7.97
CA GLU A 31 1.90 1.30 -7.00
C GLU A 31 2.85 0.65 -5.98
N GLN A 32 4.03 0.21 -6.42
CA GLN A 32 5.04 -0.34 -5.51
C GLN A 32 5.60 0.74 -4.57
N LYS A 33 5.95 1.92 -5.11
CA LYS A 33 6.44 3.07 -4.31
C LYS A 33 5.41 3.53 -3.28
N HIS A 34 4.12 3.55 -3.65
CA HIS A 34 3.04 3.89 -2.72
C HIS A 34 3.00 2.90 -1.55
N ARG A 35 3.01 1.60 -1.84
CA ARG A 35 3.01 0.57 -0.80
C ARG A 35 4.24 0.65 0.10
N GLU A 36 5.41 0.92 -0.47
CA GLU A 36 6.66 1.09 0.30
C GLU A 36 6.57 2.31 1.23
N ALA A 37 6.05 3.44 0.73
CA ALA A 37 5.83 4.64 1.54
C ALA A 37 4.81 4.40 2.66
N GLU A 38 3.67 3.76 2.38
CA GLU A 38 2.69 3.40 3.41
C GLU A 38 3.29 2.50 4.49
N ASN A 39 4.12 1.53 4.09
CA ASN A 39 4.80 0.65 5.05
C ASN A 39 5.83 1.41 5.89
N GLU A 40 6.58 2.34 5.29
CA GLU A 40 7.54 3.19 6.00
C GLU A 40 6.81 4.11 7.00
N GLU A 41 5.70 4.72 6.60
CA GLU A 41 4.85 5.51 7.49
C GLU A 41 4.33 4.68 8.67
N ILE A 42 3.87 3.44 8.44
CA ILE A 42 3.46 2.53 9.52
C ILE A 42 4.63 2.27 10.47
N VAL A 43 5.82 1.96 9.94
CA VAL A 43 7.02 1.71 10.76
C VAL A 43 7.40 2.94 11.58
N ASP A 44 7.35 4.12 10.99
CA ASP A 44 7.70 5.37 11.65
C ASP A 44 6.68 5.78 12.71
N ILE A 45 5.38 5.55 12.49
CA ILE A 45 4.34 5.72 13.51
C ILE A 45 4.60 4.77 14.69
N VAL A 46 4.82 3.48 14.43
CA VAL A 46 5.07 2.48 15.49
C VAL A 46 6.36 2.80 16.24
N ARG A 47 7.41 3.26 15.55
CA ARG A 47 8.65 3.71 16.18
C ARG A 47 8.45 4.99 16.98
N GLY A 48 7.69 5.94 16.48
CA GLY A 48 7.33 7.20 17.14
C GLY A 48 6.48 7.00 18.40
N MET A 49 5.78 5.86 18.52
CA MET A 49 5.10 5.43 19.74
C MET A 49 6.07 4.92 20.84
N SER A 50 7.39 4.87 20.56
CA SER A 50 8.53 4.66 21.47
C SER A 50 8.18 4.34 22.94
N VAL A 51 7.93 3.07 23.22
CA VAL A 51 8.15 2.48 24.54
C VAL A 51 9.58 1.93 24.52
N SER A 52 10.44 2.36 25.43
CA SER A 52 11.81 1.81 25.49
C SER A 52 11.76 0.30 25.79
N LEU A 53 12.75 -0.47 25.31
CA LEU A 53 12.80 -1.93 25.59
C LEU A 53 12.84 -2.23 27.10
N GLU A 54 13.35 -1.29 27.90
CA GLU A 54 13.41 -1.34 29.35
C GLU A 54 12.03 -1.07 30.01
N GLU A 55 11.20 -0.24 29.37
CA GLU A 55 9.84 0.10 29.83
C GLU A 55 8.78 -0.85 29.27
N LEU A 56 9.10 -1.65 28.25
CA LEU A 56 8.19 -2.61 27.63
C LEU A 56 7.61 -3.63 28.61
N PRO A 57 8.39 -4.25 29.55
CA PRO A 57 7.84 -5.16 30.54
C PRO A 57 6.83 -4.48 31.47
N LEU A 58 7.08 -3.21 31.84
CA LEU A 58 6.20 -2.39 32.68
C LEU A 58 4.90 -2.03 31.95
N VAL A 59 4.98 -1.71 30.65
CA VAL A 59 3.80 -1.47 29.80
C VAL A 59 2.98 -2.75 29.66
N LEU A 60 3.60 -3.89 29.35
CA LEU A 60 2.92 -5.19 29.24
C LEU A 60 2.28 -5.63 30.56
N GLN A 61 2.91 -5.33 31.69
CA GLN A 61 2.35 -5.57 33.02
C GLN A 61 1.12 -4.68 33.28
N ARG A 62 1.20 -3.37 32.99
CA ARG A 62 0.05 -2.45 33.10
C ARG A 62 -1.14 -2.81 32.21
N LEU A 63 -0.90 -3.35 31.00
CA LEU A 63 -1.96 -3.87 30.13
C LEU A 63 -2.63 -5.12 30.70
N ARG A 64 -1.87 -6.00 31.35
CA ARG A 64 -2.36 -7.25 31.96
C ARG A 64 -3.11 -7.02 33.27
N ASP A 65 -2.73 -6.00 34.04
CA ASP A 65 -3.26 -5.73 35.38
C ASP A 65 -4.55 -4.86 35.37
N GLY A 66 -5.08 -4.49 34.20
CA GLY A 66 -6.49 -4.12 34.03
C GLY A 66 -6.86 -2.63 34.11
N GLY A 67 -6.26 -1.77 33.28
CA GLY A 67 -6.71 -0.38 33.13
C GLY A 67 -7.02 -0.03 31.67
N THR A 68 -8.29 0.22 31.36
CA THR A 68 -8.73 0.79 30.08
C THR A 68 -8.00 2.12 29.82
N SER A 69 -7.04 2.18 28.90
CA SER A 69 -6.48 3.46 28.44
C SER A 69 -6.78 3.66 26.96
N GLY A 70 -7.99 4.13 26.68
CA GLY A 70 -8.23 5.31 25.82
C GLY A 70 -7.77 5.35 24.36
N GLN A 71 -7.02 4.40 23.81
CA GLN A 71 -6.84 4.31 22.35
C GLN A 71 -7.88 3.34 21.79
N SER A 72 -9.11 3.85 21.65
CA SER A 72 -10.11 3.25 20.77
C SER A 72 -9.57 3.26 19.35
N VAL A 73 -8.85 2.21 18.98
CA VAL A 73 -8.89 1.72 17.60
C VAL A 73 -10.34 1.28 17.41
N GLN A 74 -11.18 2.16 16.87
CA GLN A 74 -12.50 1.77 16.40
C GLN A 74 -12.29 0.75 15.28
N LYS A 75 -12.26 -0.52 15.64
CA LYS A 75 -12.42 -1.63 14.71
C LYS A 75 -13.85 -1.50 14.20
N SER A 76 -14.02 -0.88 13.03
CA SER A 76 -15.28 -0.95 12.30
C SER A 76 -15.63 -2.42 12.12
N GLU A 77 -16.69 -2.84 12.79
CA GLU A 77 -17.34 -4.12 12.54
C GLU A 77 -17.97 -4.06 11.16
N ASP A 78 -17.55 -4.94 10.26
CA ASP A 78 -18.50 -5.57 9.35
C ASP A 78 -18.24 -7.08 9.35
N GLY A 79 -18.99 -7.74 10.24
CA GLY A 79 -19.06 -9.19 10.31
C GLY A 79 -20.12 -9.70 9.34
N GLY A 80 -19.70 -10.08 8.14
CA GLY A 80 -20.47 -10.95 7.26
C GLY A 80 -20.12 -12.41 7.53
N LYS A 81 -20.88 -13.04 8.42
CA LYS A 81 -20.81 -14.48 8.74
C LYS A 81 -21.00 -15.34 7.47
N GLU A 82 -20.10 -16.30 7.28
CA GLU A 82 -20.46 -17.56 6.62
C GLU A 82 -21.46 -18.31 7.51
N GLU A 83 -22.65 -18.58 6.98
CA GLU A 83 -23.53 -19.64 7.46
C GLU A 83 -23.78 -20.61 6.29
N ASN A 84 -23.24 -21.82 6.47
CA ASN A 84 -23.71 -23.14 6.01
C ASN A 84 -24.12 -23.34 4.54
#